data_AF-A0AAW0FZ06-F1
#
_entry.id   AF-A0AAW0FZ06-F1
#
_cell.length_a   1.000
_cell.length_b   1.000
_cell.length_c   1.000
_cell.angle_alpha   90.00
_cell.angle_beta   90.00
_cell.angle_gamma   90.00
#
_symmetry.space_group_name_H-M   'P 1'
#
loop_
_entity.id
_entity.type
_entity.pdbx_description
1 polymer ?
#
loop_
_entity_poly.entity_id
_entity_poly.type
_entity_poly.pdbx_seq_one_letter_code
_entity_poly.pdbx_strand_id
1 'polypeptide(L)'
;MSWLPYIPSDGEYRIKVYNSKQFVEYDPSSGTWLKLVEEFKQHSDKQQFRFTYQGRGSCYKINTCFDDSGLCKFQNKDTYWGYGYTRGGNSDSDVWVIESKQSEYAKVYKEGNTDPWDCESDDKCVHFYRDFSDRSNQKYVFQRVGGPND
;
A
#
# COMPACT_ATOMS: atom_id res chain seq x y z
N MET A 1 -0.39 5.27 19.18
CA MET A 1 -0.41 4.06 18.30
C MET A 1 0.92 3.94 17.58
N SER A 2 1.52 2.75 17.52
CA SER A 2 2.82 2.49 16.87
C SER A 2 2.70 2.19 15.38
N TRP A 3 3.75 2.47 14.62
CA TRP A 3 3.93 2.03 13.24
C TRP A 3 4.65 0.69 13.23
N LEU A 4 4.13 -0.28 12.49
CA LEU A 4 4.62 -1.66 12.45
C LEU A 4 5.10 -2.01 11.04
N PRO A 5 6.14 -2.86 10.92
CA PRO A 5 6.65 -3.32 9.63
C PRO A 5 5.95 -4.60 9.14
N TYR A 6 4.74 -4.87 9.62
CA TYR A 6 3.89 -6.01 9.27
C TYR A 6 2.43 -5.72 9.67
N ILE A 7 1.51 -6.56 9.19
CA ILE A 7 0.09 -6.54 9.58
C ILE A 7 -0.14 -7.64 10.64
N PRO A 8 -0.45 -7.30 11.90
CA PRO A 8 -0.60 -8.29 12.97
C PRO A 8 -1.91 -9.09 12.91
N SER A 9 -2.95 -8.51 12.33
CA SER A 9 -4.27 -9.12 12.17
C SER A 9 -5.14 -8.31 11.22
N ASP A 10 -6.24 -8.89 10.78
CA ASP A 10 -7.24 -8.20 9.98
C ASP A 10 -7.72 -6.90 10.63
N GLY A 11 -8.04 -5.93 9.79
CA GLY A 11 -8.54 -4.62 10.23
C GLY A 11 -8.12 -3.49 9.31
N GLU A 12 -8.37 -2.28 9.78
CA GLU A 12 -8.10 -1.06 9.04
C GLU A 12 -6.75 -0.47 9.46
N TYR A 13 -5.97 -0.06 8.47
CA TYR A 13 -4.62 0.44 8.66
C TYR A 13 -4.36 1.66 7.78
N ARG A 14 -3.50 2.54 8.26
CA ARG A 14 -2.84 3.56 7.44
C ARG A 14 -1.49 3.04 6.98
N ILE A 15 -1.07 3.47 5.81
CA ILE A 15 0.22 3.08 5.20
C ILE A 15 1.06 4.35 5.03
N LYS A 16 2.33 4.27 5.40
CA LYS A 16 3.28 5.38 5.33
C LYS A 16 4.64 4.89 4.85
N VAL A 17 5.37 5.76 4.14
CA VAL A 17 6.77 5.50 3.80
C VAL A 17 7.64 5.57 5.06
N TYR A 18 8.45 4.53 5.28
CA TYR A 18 9.35 4.40 6.41
C TYR A 18 10.33 5.59 6.48
N ASN A 19 10.53 6.15 7.67
CA ASN A 19 11.34 7.35 7.92
C ASN A 19 11.00 8.58 7.05
N SER A 20 9.80 8.65 6.47
CA SER A 20 9.29 9.82 5.72
C SER A 20 8.15 10.51 6.48
N LYS A 21 7.54 11.56 5.93
CA LYS A 21 6.24 12.11 6.34
C LYS A 21 5.12 11.77 5.35
N GLN A 22 5.43 10.97 4.33
CA GLN A 22 4.50 10.67 3.24
C GLN A 22 3.61 9.46 3.55
N PHE A 23 2.31 9.65 3.40
CA PHE A 23 1.26 8.65 3.57
C PHE A 23 0.71 8.22 2.22
N VAL A 24 0.28 6.97 2.12
CA VAL A 24 -0.48 6.50 0.96
C VAL A 24 -1.91 7.03 1.07
N GLU A 25 -2.38 7.71 0.03
CA GLU A 25 -3.75 8.19 -0.12
C GLU A 25 -4.37 7.62 -1.39
N TYR A 26 -5.60 7.14 -1.25
CA TYR A 26 -6.46 6.74 -2.35
C TYR A 26 -7.06 7.97 -3.05
N ASP A 27 -6.83 8.07 -4.37
CA ASP A 27 -7.31 9.14 -5.22
C ASP A 27 -7.87 8.59 -6.54
N PRO A 28 -9.16 8.18 -6.59
CA PRO A 28 -9.77 7.58 -7.77
C PRO A 28 -9.91 8.55 -8.95
N SER A 29 -9.69 9.85 -8.72
CA SER A 29 -9.68 10.86 -9.79
C SER A 29 -8.36 10.86 -10.58
N SER A 30 -7.29 10.31 -10.00
CA SER A 30 -6.01 10.14 -10.69
C SER A 30 -6.05 8.89 -11.58
N GLY A 31 -5.16 8.77 -12.57
CA GLY A 31 -5.05 7.57 -13.40
C GLY A 31 -4.50 6.35 -12.65
N THR A 32 -3.84 6.58 -11.51
CA THR A 32 -3.02 5.61 -10.79
C THR A 32 -3.48 5.34 -9.35
N TRP A 33 -4.57 5.97 -8.91
CA TRP A 33 -5.45 5.70 -7.75
C TRP A 33 -4.80 5.65 -6.37
N LEU A 34 -3.49 5.49 -6.24
CA LEU A 34 -2.71 5.64 -5.03
C LEU A 34 -1.62 6.67 -5.25
N LYS A 35 -1.53 7.61 -4.32
CA LYS A 35 -0.50 8.64 -4.31
C LYS A 35 0.10 8.83 -2.92
N LEU A 36 1.27 9.44 -2.85
CA LEU A 36 1.90 9.89 -1.63
C LEU A 36 1.51 11.33 -1.32
N VAL A 37 1.08 11.56 -0.08
CA VAL A 37 0.74 12.89 0.44
C VAL A 37 1.45 13.11 1.78
N GLU A 38 1.86 14.34 2.07
CA GLU A 38 2.52 14.66 3.35
C GLU A 38 1.53 15.01 4.47
N GLU A 39 0.30 15.35 4.10
CA GLU A 39 -0.74 15.71 5.04
C GLU A 39 -1.34 14.46 5.70
N PHE A 40 -1.12 14.29 6.99
CA PHE A 40 -1.80 13.28 7.79
C PHE A 40 -3.24 13.70 8.06
N LYS A 41 -4.21 12.91 7.61
CA LYS A 41 -5.64 13.19 7.81
C LYS A 41 -6.25 12.11 8.70
N GLN A 42 -6.30 12.38 10.01
CA GLN A 42 -6.71 11.41 11.02
C GLN A 42 -8.05 10.72 10.71
N HIS A 43 -9.04 11.43 10.17
CA HIS A 43 -10.37 10.89 9.90
C HIS A 43 -10.67 10.72 8.40
N SER A 44 -9.63 10.63 7.55
CA SER A 44 -9.82 10.46 6.12
C SER A 44 -9.84 8.98 5.74
N ASP A 45 -10.96 8.50 5.24
CA ASP A 45 -11.09 7.13 4.72
C ASP A 45 -10.20 6.89 3.49
N LYS A 46 -9.80 7.97 2.80
CA LYS A 46 -8.84 7.88 1.69
C LYS A 46 -7.43 7.48 2.13
N GLN A 47 -7.09 7.61 3.42
CA GLN A 47 -5.79 7.18 3.96
C GLN A 47 -5.91 5.88 4.77
N GLN A 48 -7.06 5.22 4.71
CA GLN A 48 -7.35 4.00 5.46
C GLN A 48 -7.62 2.85 4.49
N PHE A 49 -7.03 1.71 4.80
CA PHE A 49 -7.08 0.51 3.98
C PHE A 49 -7.42 -0.67 4.86
N ARG A 50 -8.38 -1.48 4.44
CA ARG A 50 -8.78 -2.70 5.12
C ARG A 50 -7.96 -3.87 4.62
N PHE A 51 -7.27 -4.55 5.53
CA PHE A 51 -6.48 -5.73 5.26
C PHE A 51 -7.23 -6.98 5.71
N THR A 52 -7.32 -7.97 4.83
CA THR A 52 -7.95 -9.27 5.12
C THR A 52 -6.99 -10.41 4.80
N TYR A 53 -6.58 -11.16 5.82
CA TYR A 53 -5.64 -12.26 5.72
C TYR A 53 -6.20 -13.41 4.88
N GLN A 54 -5.36 -13.93 3.98
CA GLN A 54 -5.76 -14.97 3.02
C GLN A 54 -5.41 -16.40 3.48
N GLY A 55 -5.16 -16.59 4.78
CA GLY A 55 -4.89 -17.91 5.36
C GLY A 55 -3.50 -18.49 5.08
N ARG A 56 -2.60 -17.73 4.46
CA ARG A 56 -1.23 -18.17 4.15
C ARG A 56 -0.20 -17.04 4.22
N GLY A 57 0.99 -17.37 4.74
CA GLY A 57 2.16 -16.49 4.75
C GLY A 57 1.86 -15.08 5.24
N SER A 58 2.30 -14.08 4.47
CA SER A 58 1.95 -12.67 4.69
C SER A 58 1.04 -12.14 3.58
N CYS A 59 0.07 -12.97 3.16
CA CYS A 59 -0.82 -12.66 2.03
C CYS A 59 -2.14 -12.02 2.50
N TYR A 60 -2.48 -10.87 1.92
CA TYR A 60 -3.65 -10.07 2.28
C TYR A 60 -4.39 -9.59 1.03
N LYS A 61 -5.72 -9.47 1.11
CA LYS A 61 -6.47 -8.57 0.25
C LYS A 61 -6.48 -7.18 0.87
N ILE A 62 -6.43 -6.14 0.04
CA ILE A 62 -6.40 -4.74 0.49
C ILE A 62 -7.53 -3.98 -0.19
N ASN A 63 -8.49 -3.49 0.59
CA ASN A 63 -9.59 -2.65 0.11
C ASN A 63 -9.44 -1.23 0.64
N THR A 64 -9.89 -0.24 -0.13
CA THR A 64 -9.99 1.15 0.35
C THR A 64 -11.14 1.26 1.34
N CYS A 65 -10.98 2.02 2.43
CA CYS A 65 -12.11 2.35 3.31
C CYS A 65 -13.00 3.46 2.73
N PHE A 66 -12.59 4.14 1.65
CA PHE A 66 -13.34 5.25 1.05
C PHE A 66 -14.55 4.78 0.24
N ASP A 67 -14.41 3.69 -0.51
CA ASP A 67 -15.43 3.17 -1.43
C ASP A 67 -15.46 1.64 -1.52
N ASP A 68 -14.78 0.93 -0.62
CA ASP A 68 -14.61 -0.53 -0.60
C ASP A 68 -13.94 -1.15 -1.85
N SER A 69 -13.38 -0.34 -2.75
CA SER A 69 -12.69 -0.86 -3.94
C SER A 69 -11.50 -1.74 -3.56
N GLY A 70 -11.37 -2.90 -4.21
CA GLY A 70 -10.21 -3.76 -4.05
C GLY A 70 -9.01 -3.18 -4.78
N LEU A 71 -7.84 -3.12 -4.14
CA LEU A 71 -6.61 -2.74 -4.82
C LEU A 71 -6.16 -3.86 -5.74
N CYS A 72 -5.88 -3.51 -6.99
CA CYS A 72 -5.42 -4.40 -8.04
C CYS A 72 -4.18 -3.83 -8.73
N LYS A 73 -3.32 -4.67 -9.29
CA LYS A 73 -2.26 -4.21 -10.19
C LYS A 73 -2.82 -4.03 -11.59
N PHE A 74 -2.64 -2.84 -12.16
CA PHE A 74 -2.88 -2.59 -13.57
C PHE A 74 -1.55 -2.45 -14.31
N GLN A 75 -1.35 -3.27 -15.35
CA GLN A 75 -0.10 -3.32 -16.09
C GLN A 75 -0.37 -3.46 -17.59
N ASN A 76 0.18 -2.54 -18.37
CA ASN A 76 0.27 -2.65 -19.82
C ASN A 76 1.57 -1.98 -20.32
N LYS A 77 1.89 -2.13 -21.60
CA LYS A 77 3.13 -1.56 -22.19
C LYS A 77 3.28 -0.04 -22.05
N ASP A 78 2.16 0.68 -21.89
CA ASP A 78 2.09 2.13 -21.83
C ASP A 78 2.06 2.65 -20.37
N THR A 79 1.92 1.76 -19.37
CA THR A 79 2.10 2.10 -17.95
C THR A 79 3.58 2.33 -17.62
N TYR A 80 3.89 2.89 -16.45
CA TYR A 80 5.23 3.23 -15.92
C TYR A 80 6.36 2.25 -16.36
N TRP A 81 6.97 2.51 -17.52
CA TRP A 81 7.92 1.62 -18.23
C TRP A 81 7.51 0.14 -18.30
N GLY A 82 6.22 -0.14 -18.37
CA GLY A 82 5.65 -1.48 -18.41
C GLY A 82 5.50 -2.16 -17.05
N TYR A 83 5.89 -1.55 -15.93
CA TYR A 83 5.79 -2.15 -14.60
C TYR A 83 4.39 -2.05 -13.99
N GLY A 84 3.61 -1.04 -14.39
CA GLY A 84 2.25 -0.83 -13.93
C GLY A 84 2.14 0.03 -12.69
N TYR A 85 0.92 0.18 -12.21
CA TYR A 85 0.57 0.89 -10.98
C TYR A 85 -0.63 0.23 -10.30
N THR A 86 -0.87 0.60 -9.06
CA THR A 86 -2.03 0.09 -8.33
C THR A 86 -3.28 0.79 -8.83
N ARG A 87 -4.40 0.10 -9.01
CA ARG A 87 -5.68 0.71 -9.36
C ARG A 87 -6.76 0.02 -8.54
N GLY A 88 -7.73 0.78 -8.04
CA GLY A 88 -8.93 0.15 -7.49
C GLY A 88 -9.72 -0.52 -8.61
N GLY A 89 -10.26 -1.69 -8.33
CA GLY A 89 -11.17 -2.41 -9.22
C GLY A 89 -12.58 -2.45 -8.64
N ASN A 90 -13.30 -3.49 -9.03
CA ASN A 90 -14.49 -3.96 -8.32
C ASN A 90 -14.09 -4.25 -6.84
N SER A 91 -15.03 -4.57 -5.96
CA SER A 91 -14.74 -4.85 -4.54
C SER A 91 -13.77 -6.02 -4.27
N ASP A 92 -13.30 -6.72 -5.31
CA ASP A 92 -12.31 -7.78 -5.23
C ASP A 92 -10.89 -7.26 -5.44
N SER A 93 -10.03 -7.44 -4.43
CA SER A 93 -8.63 -7.06 -4.45
C SER A 93 -7.75 -8.22 -4.94
N ASP A 94 -6.66 -7.90 -5.63
CA ASP A 94 -5.54 -8.81 -5.80
C ASP A 94 -5.00 -9.28 -4.43
N VAL A 95 -4.29 -10.41 -4.42
CA VAL A 95 -3.55 -10.83 -3.23
C VAL A 95 -2.21 -10.11 -3.18
N TRP A 96 -1.92 -9.49 -2.04
CA TRP A 96 -0.72 -8.72 -1.77
C TRP A 96 0.14 -9.44 -0.72
N VAL A 97 1.44 -9.50 -0.94
CA VAL A 97 2.42 -10.01 0.01
C VAL A 97 3.05 -8.83 0.75
N ILE A 98 2.87 -8.81 2.07
CA ILE A 98 3.48 -7.82 2.96
C ILE A 98 4.74 -8.43 3.58
N GLU A 99 5.88 -8.20 2.95
CA GLU A 99 7.14 -8.82 3.36
C GLU A 99 7.90 -7.92 4.33
N SER A 100 7.94 -8.32 5.61
CA SER A 100 8.71 -7.61 6.62
C SER A 100 10.21 -7.80 6.41
N LYS A 101 10.97 -6.71 6.44
CA LYS A 101 12.43 -6.68 6.29
C LYS A 101 13.05 -6.15 7.57
N GLN A 102 13.92 -6.99 8.17
CA GLN A 102 14.74 -6.65 9.34
C GLN A 102 13.94 -6.11 10.55
N SER A 103 12.64 -6.38 10.61
CA SER A 103 11.73 -5.83 11.64
C SER A 103 11.68 -4.29 11.66
N GLU A 104 12.01 -3.62 10.56
CA GLU A 104 12.03 -2.15 10.47
C GLU A 104 10.97 -1.60 9.51
N TYR A 105 10.79 -2.26 8.36
CA TYR A 105 9.83 -1.86 7.34
C TYR A 105 9.29 -3.10 6.61
N ALA A 106 8.29 -2.91 5.77
CA ALA A 106 7.82 -3.90 4.83
C ALA A 106 8.02 -3.43 3.39
N LYS A 107 8.13 -4.40 2.50
CA LYS A 107 7.89 -4.22 1.07
C LYS A 107 6.55 -4.85 0.70
N VAL A 108 5.83 -4.23 -0.23
CA VAL A 108 4.50 -4.67 -0.65
C VAL A 108 4.58 -5.16 -2.09
N TYR A 109 4.24 -6.42 -2.32
CA TYR A 109 4.26 -7.05 -3.64
C TYR A 109 2.86 -7.53 -3.99
N LYS A 110 2.54 -7.58 -5.29
CA LYS A 110 1.46 -8.45 -5.76
C LYS A 110 1.93 -9.90 -5.65
N GLU A 111 1.09 -10.82 -5.18
CA GLU A 111 1.41 -12.25 -5.16
C GLU A 111 1.81 -12.73 -6.56
N GLY A 112 2.93 -13.45 -6.63
CA GLY A 112 3.53 -13.94 -7.87
C GLY A 112 4.36 -12.91 -8.66
N ASN A 113 4.48 -11.66 -8.18
CA ASN A 113 5.31 -10.62 -8.78
C ASN A 113 6.59 -10.38 -7.97
N THR A 114 7.66 -9.94 -8.64
CA THR A 114 8.96 -9.63 -8.01
C THR A 114 9.18 -8.16 -7.75
N ASP A 115 8.42 -7.28 -8.41
CA ASP A 115 8.57 -5.84 -8.26
C ASP A 115 7.65 -5.31 -7.14
N PRO A 116 8.20 -4.65 -6.10
CA PRO A 116 7.40 -4.07 -5.02
C PRO A 116 6.72 -2.77 -5.45
N TRP A 117 5.84 -2.27 -4.58
CA TRP A 117 5.43 -0.87 -4.57
C TRP A 117 6.64 0.05 -4.50
N ASP A 118 6.63 1.05 -5.36
CA ASP A 118 7.60 2.13 -5.47
C ASP A 118 6.84 3.44 -5.70
N CYS A 119 7.44 4.56 -5.32
CA CYS A 119 6.91 5.87 -5.65
C CYS A 119 8.08 6.82 -5.89
N GLU A 120 8.34 7.20 -7.14
CA GLU A 120 9.33 8.25 -7.41
C GLU A 120 8.83 9.63 -6.93
N SER A 121 9.80 10.51 -6.61
CA SER A 121 9.56 11.80 -5.95
C SER A 121 8.66 12.74 -6.76
N ASP A 122 8.66 12.60 -8.08
CA ASP A 122 8.14 13.62 -8.98
C ASP A 122 6.67 13.37 -9.35
N ASP A 123 6.26 12.11 -9.48
CA ASP A 123 4.87 11.72 -9.80
C ASP A 123 4.02 11.58 -8.52
N LYS A 124 4.65 11.23 -7.38
CA LYS A 124 3.97 10.84 -6.14
C LYS A 124 3.01 9.65 -6.30
N CYS A 125 2.92 9.04 -7.48
CA CYS A 125 2.15 7.84 -7.75
C CYS A 125 2.79 6.61 -7.09
N VAL A 126 1.98 5.73 -6.47
CA VAL A 126 2.43 4.40 -6.09
C VAL A 126 2.36 3.44 -7.29
N HIS A 127 3.50 3.24 -7.93
CA HIS A 127 3.70 2.34 -9.05
C HIS A 127 4.44 1.06 -8.60
N PHE A 128 4.83 0.23 -9.57
CA PHE A 128 5.75 -0.88 -9.34
C PHE A 128 7.08 -0.56 -9.98
N TYR A 129 8.18 -0.99 -9.35
CA TYR A 129 9.48 -0.91 -9.97
C TYR A 129 10.42 -1.96 -9.40
N ARG A 130 11.54 -2.20 -10.10
CA ARG A 130 12.56 -3.18 -9.72
C ARG A 130 12.88 -3.10 -8.23
N ASP A 131 12.99 -4.24 -7.58
CA ASP A 131 13.34 -4.32 -6.16
C ASP A 131 14.76 -3.78 -5.91
N PHE A 132 14.85 -2.67 -5.19
CA PHE A 132 16.11 -2.09 -4.71
C PHE A 132 16.13 -2.09 -3.18
N SER A 133 17.12 -2.75 -2.57
CA SER A 133 17.20 -2.93 -1.11
C SER A 133 17.35 -1.62 -0.32
N ASP A 134 17.97 -0.61 -0.93
CA ASP A 134 18.34 0.67 -0.30
C ASP A 134 17.27 1.76 -0.48
N ARG A 135 16.45 1.68 -1.54
CA ARG A 135 15.45 2.69 -1.89
C ARG A 135 14.39 2.90 -0.80
N SER A 136 14.37 4.11 -0.24
CA SER A 136 13.44 4.50 0.84
C SER A 136 11.99 4.53 0.40
N ASN A 137 11.74 4.87 -0.86
CA ASN A 137 10.41 4.95 -1.47
C ASN A 137 9.76 3.58 -1.75
N GLN A 138 10.45 2.47 -1.46
CA GLN A 138 9.91 1.10 -1.49
C GLN A 138 9.66 0.53 -0.08
N LYS A 139 9.84 1.33 0.97
CA LYS A 139 9.81 0.88 2.37
C LYS A 139 8.58 1.45 3.05
N TYR A 140 7.71 0.59 3.55
CA TYR A 140 6.43 0.98 4.12
C TYR A 140 6.27 0.48 5.56
N VAL A 141 5.48 1.21 6.34
CA VAL A 141 5.04 0.84 7.68
C VAL A 141 3.54 1.07 7.82
N PHE A 142 2.92 0.36 8.76
CA PHE A 142 1.48 0.29 8.93
C PHE A 142 1.07 0.73 10.34
N GLN A 143 -0.01 1.48 10.44
CA GLN A 143 -0.60 1.86 11.73
C GLN A 143 -2.06 1.43 11.74
N ARG A 144 -2.46 0.64 12.73
CA ARG A 144 -3.85 0.25 12.91
C ARG A 144 -4.73 1.47 13.19
N VAL A 145 -5.89 1.55 12.53
CA VAL A 145 -6.96 2.50 12.83
C VAL A 145 -7.93 1.81 13.78
N GLY A 146 -8.11 2.33 15.00
CA GLY A 146 -8.94 1.68 16.01
C GLY A 146 -8.26 0.45 16.65
N GLY A 147 -7.85 0.62 17.91
CA GLY A 147 -7.61 -0.46 18.86
C GLY A 147 -8.62 -0.36 20.00
N PRO A 148 -8.67 -1.32 20.95
CA PRO A 148 -9.72 -1.40 21.98
C PRO A 148 -9.85 -0.21 22.96
N ASN A 149 -9.19 0.92 22.71
CA ASN A 149 -9.22 2.12 23.54
C ASN A 149 -9.55 3.41 22.74
N ASP A 150 -10.18 3.30 21.57
CA ASP A 150 -10.90 4.43 20.95
C ASP A 150 -12.41 4.33 21.26
#